data_AF-A0A8C0J888-F1
#
_entry.id   AF-A0A8C0J888-F1
#
_cell.length_a   1.000
_cell.length_b   1.000
_cell.length_c   1.000
_cell.angle_alpha   90.00
_cell.angle_beta   90.00
_cell.angle_gamma   90.00
#
_symmetry.space_group_name_H-M   'P 1'
#
loop_
_entity.id
_entity.type
_entity.pdbx_description
1 polymer ?
#
loop_
_entity_poly.entity_id
_entity_poly.type
_entity_poly.pdbx_seq_one_letter_code
_entity_poly.pdbx_strand_id
1 'polypeptide(L)' 'MDFEAVAKYSALHLKPAGLSLQYGTAGFRTKAGHLDHVMYRMGLLAVLRSRQTKSTIGVMVTASHNPETMV' A
#
# COMPACT_ATOMS: atom_id res chain seq x y z
N MET A 1 -14.08 -10.98 7.82
CA MET A 1 -13.22 -9.78 7.87
C MET A 1 -14.03 -8.78 8.64
N ASP A 2 -13.44 -8.22 9.70
CA ASP A 2 -14.11 -7.21 10.51
C ASP A 2 -14.11 -5.89 9.73
N PHE A 3 -15.26 -5.53 9.16
CA PHE A 3 -15.38 -4.34 8.32
C PHE A 3 -15.34 -3.05 9.13
N GLU A 4 -15.79 -3.06 10.38
CA GLU A 4 -15.73 -1.89 11.26
C GLU A 4 -14.29 -1.58 11.65
N ALA A 5 -13.52 -2.61 12.02
CA ALA A 5 -12.09 -2.44 12.27
C ALA A 5 -11.35 -1.93 11.03
N VAL A 6 -11.64 -2.49 9.84
CA VAL A 6 -11.03 -2.03 8.59
C VAL A 6 -11.39 -0.57 8.30
N ALA A 7 -12.64 -0.17 8.46
CA ALA A 7 -13.06 1.22 8.26
C ALA A 7 -12.35 2.16 9.24
N LYS A 8 -12.30 1.79 10.52
CA LYS A 8 -11.62 2.55 11.58
C LYS A 8 -10.14 2.77 11.28
N TYR A 9 -9.40 1.72 10.93
CA TYR A 9 -7.95 1.85 10.66
C TYR A 9 -7.69 2.49 9.30
N SER A 10 -8.53 2.28 8.29
CA SER A 10 -8.44 2.99 7.00
C SER A 10 -8.53 4.52 7.18
N ALA A 11 -9.33 5.00 8.14
CA ALA A 11 -9.45 6.42 8.45
C ALA A 11 -8.18 7.05 9.04
N LEU A 12 -7.23 6.24 9.55
CA LEU A 12 -5.91 6.72 9.99
C LEU A 12 -4.93 6.90 8.81
N HIS A 13 -5.26 6.35 7.65
CA HIS A 13 -4.40 6.30 6.46
C HIS A 13 -5.12 6.91 5.24
N LEU A 14 -5.50 8.18 5.38
CA LEU A 14 -6.28 8.91 4.38
C LEU A 14 -5.48 9.15 3.10
N LYS A 15 -6.14 8.95 1.97
CA LYS A 15 -5.59 9.31 0.66
C LYS A 15 -5.63 10.84 0.51
N PRO A 16 -4.50 11.51 0.23
CA PRO A 16 -4.50 12.95 -0.05
C PRO A 16 -5.42 13.29 -1.23
N ALA A 17 -6.16 14.40 -1.12
CA ALA A 17 -7.04 14.87 -2.17
C ALA A 17 -6.25 15.19 -3.45
N GLY A 18 -6.79 14.80 -4.61
CA GLY A 18 -6.15 15.05 -5.92
C GLY A 18 -4.94 14.16 -6.23
N LEU A 19 -4.43 13.38 -5.28
CA LEU A 19 -3.31 12.47 -5.54
C LEU A 19 -3.78 11.25 -6.36
N SER A 20 -3.21 11.07 -7.54
CA SER A 20 -3.37 9.83 -8.32
C SER A 20 -2.05 9.07 -8.34
N LEU A 21 -2.11 7.77 -8.05
CA LEU A 21 -0.95 6.88 -8.04
C LEU A 21 -1.22 5.70 -8.96
N GLN A 22 -0.22 5.34 -9.75
CA GLN A 22 -0.28 4.20 -10.66
C GLN A 22 0.53 3.03 -10.09
N TYR A 23 -0.05 1.83 -10.17
CA TYR A 23 0.71 0.60 -9.97
C TYR A 23 1.50 0.29 -11.24
N GLY A 24 2.81 0.52 -11.22
CA GLY A 24 3.70 0.25 -12.35
C GLY A 24 4.31 -1.16 -12.30
N THR A 25 5.26 -1.42 -13.19
CA THR A 25 6.00 -2.69 -13.26
C THR A 25 6.62 -3.08 -11.92
N ALA A 26 7.08 -2.10 -11.14
CA ALA A 26 7.71 -2.29 -9.84
C ALA A 26 6.82 -1.90 -8.65
N GLY A 27 5.51 -1.94 -8.85
CA GLY A 27 4.50 -1.54 -7.86
C GLY A 27 4.34 -0.03 -7.73
N PHE A 28 3.85 0.41 -6.57
CA PHE A 28 3.75 1.83 -6.24
C PHE A 28 5.10 2.37 -5.79
N ARG A 29 5.62 3.38 -6.48
CA ARG A 29 6.85 4.10 -6.11
C ARG A 29 6.63 5.60 -6.29
N THR A 30 6.87 6.36 -5.23
CA THR A 30 6.82 7.83 -5.19
C THR A 30 7.51 8.31 -3.91
N LYS A 31 7.43 9.61 -3.61
CA LYS A 31 7.92 10.18 -2.34
C LYS A 31 7.27 9.47 -1.15
N ALA A 32 8.04 9.15 -0.12
CA ALA A 32 7.57 8.36 1.03
C ALA A 32 6.32 8.96 1.71
N GLY A 33 6.23 10.28 1.80
CA GLY A 33 5.07 10.98 2.37
C GLY A 33 3.75 10.77 1.62
N HIS A 34 3.78 10.19 0.42
CA HIS A 34 2.59 9.85 -0.36
C HIS A 34 2.21 8.37 -0.28
N LEU A 35 2.97 7.52 0.44
CA LEU A 35 2.80 6.07 0.42
C LEU A 35 2.04 5.48 1.63
N ASP A 36 1.84 6.23 2.71
CA ASP A 36 1.18 5.71 3.93
C ASP A 36 -0.17 5.00 3.63
N HIS A 37 -1.07 5.73 2.96
CA HIS A 37 -2.37 5.21 2.54
C HIS A 37 -2.29 4.01 1.58
N VAL A 38 -1.21 3.92 0.79
CA VAL A 38 -0.96 2.79 -0.11
C VAL A 38 -0.55 1.56 0.69
N MET A 39 0.37 1.72 1.63
CA MET A 39 0.90 0.61 2.43
C MET A 39 -0.19 -0.09 3.23
N TYR A 40 -1.09 0.66 3.86
CA TYR A 40 -2.25 0.09 4.55
C TYR A 40 -3.11 -0.77 3.61
N ARG A 41 -3.44 -0.25 2.43
CA ARG A 41 -4.29 -0.94 1.43
C ARG A 41 -3.59 -2.15 0.82
N MET A 42 -2.27 -2.09 0.61
CA MET A 42 -1.49 -3.22 0.10
C MET A 42 -1.42 -4.38 1.11
N GLY A 43 -1.40 -4.10 2.41
CA GLY A 43 -1.55 -5.12 3.44
C GLY A 43 -2.89 -5.87 3.34
N LEU A 44 -4.00 -5.13 3.18
CA LEU A 44 -5.33 -5.73 2.97
C LEU A 44 -5.38 -6.57 1.68
N LEU A 45 -4.81 -6.05 0.58
CA LEU A 45 -4.73 -6.78 -0.68
C LEU A 45 -3.92 -8.07 -0.55
N ALA A 46 -2.79 -8.05 0.16
CA ALA A 46 -1.98 -9.25 0.41
C ALA A 46 -2.75 -10.31 1.20
N VAL A 47 -3.52 -9.91 2.22
CA VAL A 47 -4.40 -10.81 2.99
C VAL A 47 -5.48 -11.42 2.08
N LEU A 48 -6.16 -10.61 1.27
CA LEU A 48 -7.19 -11.09 0.35
C LEU A 48 -6.60 -12.06 -0.68
N ARG A 49 -5.43 -11.74 -1.25
CA ARG A 49 -4.74 -12.60 -2.20
C ARG A 49 -4.34 -13.92 -1.57
N SER A 50 -3.78 -13.90 -0.35
CA SER A 50 -3.39 -15.10 0.38
C SER A 50 -4.58 -16.04 0.62
N ARG A 51 -5.72 -15.48 1.05
CA ARG A 51 -6.96 -16.25 1.24
C ARG A 51 -7.49 -16.83 -0.06
N GLN A 52 -7.41 -16.07 -1.16
CA GLN A 52 -7.86 -16.52 -2.47
C GLN A 52 -6.99 -17.66 -3.02
N THR A 53 -5.67 -17.56 -2.91
CA THR A 53 -4.75 -18.56 -3.46
C THR A 53 -4.41 -19.69 -2.50
N LYS A 54 -4.79 -19.57 -1.22
CA LYS A 54 -4.35 -20.46 -0.13
C LYS A 54 -2.83 -20.59 -0.09
N SER A 55 -2.12 -19.45 -0.21
CA SER A 55 -0.66 -19.41 -0.26
C SER A 55 -0.10 -18.20 0.48
N THR A 56 1.16 -18.27 0.87
CA THR A 56 1.89 -17.13 1.44
C THR A 56 2.11 -16.06 0.38
N ILE A 57 1.80 -14.80 0.73
CA ILE A 57 2.01 -13.64 -0.15
C ILE A 57 3.07 -12.74 0.49
N GLY A 58 4.14 -12.47 -0.26
CA GLY A 58 5.18 -11.53 0.16
C GLY A 58 4.81 -10.09 -0.20
N VAL A 59 5.21 -9.15 0.66
CA VAL A 59 5.17 -7.71 0.39
C VAL A 59 6.57 -7.17 0.57
N MET A 60 7.13 -6.56 -0.47
CA MET A 60 8.45 -5.93 -0.43
C MET A 60 8.30 -4.42 -0.32
N VAL A 61 8.90 -3.83 0.72
CA VAL A 61 8.98 -2.38 0.90
C VAL A 61 10.36 -1.91 0.43
N THR A 62 10.43 -1.33 -0.76
CA THR A 62 11.70 -0.86 -1.33
C THR A 62 11.48 0.20 -2.39
N ALA A 63 12.40 1.16 -2.44
CA ALA A 63 12.55 2.07 -3.58
C ALA A 63 13.72 1.63 -4.50
N SER A 64 14.34 0.48 -4.25
CA SER A 64 15.46 -0.06 -5.05
C SER A 64 16.60 0.97 -5.19
N HIS A 65 16.88 1.47 -6.40
CA HIS A 65 17.93 2.45 -6.68
C HIS A 65 17.46 3.91 -6.50
N ASN A 66 16.18 4.14 -6.19
CA ASN A 66 15.67 5.48 -6.00
C ASN A 66 16.31 6.14 -4.77
N PRO A 67 16.53 7.46 -4.81
CA PRO A 67 17.12 8.21 -3.70
C PRO A 67 16.22 8.19 -2.46
N GLU A 68 16.81 8.38 -1.28
CA GLU A 68 16.07 8.46 -0.01
C GLU A 68 15.09 9.66 0.02
N THR A 69 15.53 10.78 -0.56
CA THR A 69 14.75 12.00 -0.71
C THR A 69 14.74 12.40 -2.18
N MET A 70 13.57 12.42 -2.80
CA MET A 70 13.41 13.05 -4.11
C MET A 70 13.46 14.58 -3.90
N VAL A 71 14.58 15.18 -4.29
CA VAL A 71 14.71 16.64 -4.46
C VAL A 71 13.63 17.11 -5.42
#